data_AF-A0A924FLL9-F1
#
_entry.id   AF-A0A924FLL9-F1
#
_cell.length_a   1.000
_cell.length_b   1.000
_cell.length_c   1.000
_cell.angle_alpha   90.00
_cell.angle_beta   90.00
_cell.angle_gamma   90.00
#
_symmetry.space_group_name_H-M   'P 1'
#
loop_
_entity.id
_entity.type
_entity.pdbx_description
1 polymer ?
#
loop_
_entity_poly.entity_id
_entity_poly.type
_entity_poly.pdbx_seq_one_letter_code
_entity_poly.pdbx_strand_id
1 'polypeptide(L)'
;TLYVANIDGKSVALDGAGFISMVSLGGKIETLHWADGLNAPKGMGIHKNRLYVTDVYRLVVIDLATGQAVKTYDAVDPKKAFLNDVTVAKDGTVYVSDSRDNKIYRLKDDTWTLWMEGEQLNKPNGVLAVGKDKLMIGSTKTGALRAVDVATKTMMTIADGMAATDGIVSDGKAGYFVSDWNGQVFHVTGGGEKQQLLDTREAKVNAADIEYVAKKKLLVVPTFFGNKLVAYRVE
;
A
#
# COMPACT_ATOMS: atom_id res chain seq x y z
N THR A 1 6.73 16.32 3.37
CA THR A 1 6.08 16.11 2.07
C THR A 1 5.50 14.71 2.01
N LEU A 2 4.39 14.55 1.29
CA LEU A 2 3.78 13.29 0.89
C LEU A 2 4.21 13.00 -0.55
N TYR A 3 4.53 11.74 -0.84
CA TYR A 3 4.64 11.26 -2.22
C TYR A 3 3.30 10.62 -2.59
N VAL A 4 2.82 10.91 -3.80
CA VAL A 4 1.48 10.50 -4.24
C VAL A 4 1.61 9.84 -5.59
N ALA A 5 1.18 8.59 -5.70
CA ALA A 5 1.13 7.90 -6.98
C ALA A 5 -0.06 8.41 -7.80
N ASN A 6 0.18 8.70 -9.07
CA ASN A 6 -0.85 9.14 -10.02
C ASN A 6 -0.91 8.14 -11.16
N ILE A 7 -2.10 7.57 -11.36
CA ILE A 7 -2.43 6.78 -12.54
C ILE A 7 -3.03 7.75 -13.55
N ASP A 8 -2.35 7.96 -14.67
CA ASP A 8 -2.93 8.64 -15.82
C ASP A 8 -3.54 7.58 -16.76
N GLY A 9 -4.85 7.66 -17.00
CA GLY A 9 -5.57 6.66 -17.78
C GLY A 9 -5.98 5.40 -16.98
N LYS A 10 -5.60 4.21 -17.46
CA LYS A 10 -6.11 2.92 -16.92
C LYS A 10 -5.15 2.34 -15.89
N SER A 11 -5.69 1.71 -14.84
CA SER A 11 -4.92 1.11 -13.73
C SER A 11 -4.03 -0.09 -14.10
N VAL A 12 -4.05 -0.53 -15.36
CA VAL A 12 -3.26 -1.63 -15.94
C VAL A 12 -2.57 -1.24 -17.25
N ALA A 13 -2.66 0.02 -17.67
CA ALA A 13 -2.00 0.45 -18.90
C ALA A 13 -0.49 0.31 -18.75
N LEU A 14 0.21 0.09 -19.87
CA LEU A 14 1.67 -0.02 -19.98
C LEU A 14 2.17 1.07 -20.94
N ASP A 15 1.85 2.32 -20.63
CA ASP A 15 2.01 3.48 -21.53
C ASP A 15 3.02 4.51 -21.03
N GLY A 16 3.60 4.31 -19.84
CA GLY A 16 4.56 5.25 -19.25
C GLY A 16 3.95 6.60 -18.84
N ALA A 17 2.62 6.71 -18.76
CA ALA A 17 1.94 7.97 -18.46
C ALA A 17 1.80 8.27 -16.94
N GLY A 18 1.95 7.25 -16.09
CA GLY A 18 1.92 7.39 -14.64
C GLY A 18 3.15 8.10 -14.08
N PHE A 19 2.96 8.75 -12.94
CA PHE A 19 3.99 9.57 -12.29
C PHE A 19 3.77 9.70 -10.78
N ILE A 20 4.79 10.15 -10.06
CA ILE A 20 4.71 10.48 -8.62
C ILE A 20 4.72 11.99 -8.43
N SER A 21 3.78 12.51 -7.64
CA SER A 21 3.73 13.90 -7.20
C SER A 21 4.33 14.07 -5.80
N MET A 22 4.85 15.26 -5.52
CA MET A 22 5.16 15.73 -4.17
C MET A 22 4.09 16.72 -3.69
N VAL A 23 3.46 16.43 -2.55
CA VAL A 23 2.39 17.24 -1.95
C VAL A 23 2.74 17.60 -0.52
N SER A 24 2.63 18.86 -0.14
CA SER A 24 2.86 19.29 1.23
C SER A 24 1.78 18.74 2.17
N LEU A 25 2.07 18.69 3.47
CA LEU A 25 1.06 18.27 4.47
C LEU A 25 -0.10 19.27 4.59
N GLY A 26 0.01 20.45 3.99
CA GLY A 26 -1.09 21.41 3.85
C GLY A 26 -1.90 21.24 2.57
N GLY A 27 -1.62 20.21 1.76
CA GLY A 27 -2.34 19.92 0.51
C GLY A 27 -1.86 20.70 -0.71
N LYS A 28 -0.79 21.49 -0.60
CA LYS A 28 -0.19 22.19 -1.76
C LYS A 28 0.60 21.19 -2.59
N ILE A 29 0.33 21.11 -3.89
CA ILE A 29 1.21 20.39 -4.83
C ILE A 29 2.53 21.16 -4.92
N GLU A 30 3.61 20.54 -4.45
CA GLU A 30 4.97 21.12 -4.48
C GLU A 30 5.60 20.89 -5.85
N THR A 31 5.51 19.66 -6.35
CA THR A 31 5.94 19.26 -7.70
C THR A 31 4.96 18.23 -8.23
N LEU A 32 4.32 18.50 -9.36
CA LEU A 32 3.32 17.57 -9.94
C LEU A 32 4.00 16.33 -10.53
N HIS A 33 4.97 16.53 -11.41
CA HIS A 33 5.75 15.47 -12.04
C HIS A 33 7.14 15.41 -11.39
N TRP A 34 7.24 14.78 -10.22
CA TRP A 34 8.54 14.63 -9.53
C TRP A 34 9.29 13.39 -10.04
N ALA A 35 8.59 12.31 -10.35
CA ALA A 35 9.13 11.14 -11.03
C ALA A 35 8.17 10.65 -12.11
N ASP A 36 8.64 10.56 -13.36
CA ASP A 36 7.87 10.22 -14.55
C ASP A 36 8.25 8.84 -15.13
N GLY A 37 7.52 8.41 -16.17
CA GLY A 37 7.83 7.20 -16.94
C GLY A 37 7.37 5.90 -16.26
N LEU A 38 6.49 6.01 -15.26
CA LEU A 38 5.80 4.87 -14.66
C LEU A 38 4.55 4.56 -15.47
N ASN A 39 4.00 3.36 -15.38
CA ASN A 39 2.79 3.03 -16.14
C ASN A 39 1.53 3.38 -15.37
N ALA A 40 1.29 2.68 -14.26
CA ALA A 40 0.14 2.92 -13.38
C ALA A 40 0.55 2.64 -11.93
N PRO A 41 1.36 3.53 -11.33
CA PRO A 41 1.93 3.31 -10.00
C PRO A 41 0.85 3.26 -8.92
N LYS A 42 1.09 2.47 -7.87
CA LYS A 42 0.15 2.28 -6.74
C LYS A 42 0.86 2.45 -5.41
N GLY A 43 0.93 1.41 -4.58
CA GLY A 43 1.52 1.47 -3.26
C GLY A 43 3.02 1.71 -3.30
N MET A 44 3.50 2.31 -2.22
CA MET A 44 4.86 2.81 -2.13
C MET A 44 5.42 2.72 -0.71
N GLY A 45 6.73 2.58 -0.59
CA GLY A 45 7.41 2.66 0.69
C GLY A 45 8.80 3.29 0.58
N ILE A 46 9.23 3.97 1.63
CA ILE A 46 10.53 4.65 1.69
C ILE A 46 11.48 3.92 2.64
N HIS A 47 12.73 3.74 2.20
CA HIS A 47 13.82 3.39 3.10
C HIS A 47 15.12 4.08 2.67
N LYS A 48 15.73 4.84 3.59
CA LYS A 48 16.90 5.69 3.32
C LYS A 48 16.60 6.63 2.13
N ASN A 49 17.47 6.67 1.11
CA ASN A 49 17.32 7.51 -0.08
C ASN A 49 16.53 6.85 -1.22
N ARG A 50 15.75 5.80 -0.94
CA ARG A 50 15.03 5.02 -1.97
C ARG A 50 13.53 5.03 -1.71
N LEU A 51 12.77 5.29 -2.76
CA LEU A 51 11.34 5.05 -2.84
C LEU A 51 11.12 3.77 -3.66
N TYR A 52 10.34 2.85 -3.11
CA TYR A 52 9.94 1.61 -3.76
C TYR A 52 8.49 1.75 -4.18
N VAL A 53 8.18 1.51 -5.45
CA VAL A 53 6.86 1.78 -6.04
C VAL A 53 6.40 0.56 -6.82
N THR A 54 5.20 0.06 -6.55
CA THR A 54 4.56 -0.92 -7.45
C THR A 54 4.14 -0.23 -8.75
N ASP A 55 4.42 -0.86 -9.88
CA ASP A 55 4.06 -0.37 -11.21
C ASP A 55 3.58 -1.55 -12.07
N VAL A 56 2.29 -1.88 -11.93
CA VAL A 56 1.58 -2.97 -12.63
C VAL A 56 2.14 -4.36 -12.39
N TYR A 57 3.29 -4.70 -12.98
CA TYR A 57 3.92 -6.03 -12.87
C TYR A 57 5.33 -5.96 -12.28
N ARG A 58 5.84 -4.77 -11.99
CA ARG A 58 7.21 -4.56 -11.50
C ARG A 58 7.26 -3.69 -10.26
N LEU A 59 8.27 -3.91 -9.43
CA LEU A 59 8.69 -2.99 -8.38
C LEU A 59 9.76 -2.06 -8.96
N VAL A 60 9.52 -0.75 -8.92
CA VAL A 60 10.47 0.28 -9.35
C VAL A 60 11.12 0.88 -8.12
N VAL A 61 12.46 0.99 -8.14
CA VAL A 61 13.25 1.69 -7.13
C VAL A 61 13.64 3.04 -7.68
N ILE A 62 13.24 4.11 -7.01
CA ILE A 62 13.47 5.50 -7.40
C ILE A 62 14.42 6.14 -6.38
N ASP A 63 15.42 6.87 -6.86
CA ASP A 63 16.29 7.69 -5.99
C ASP A 63 15.53 8.95 -5.53
N LEU A 64 15.43 9.14 -4.22
CA LEU A 64 14.66 10.25 -3.64
C LEU A 64 15.28 11.63 -3.90
N ALA A 65 16.58 11.72 -4.16
CA ALA A 65 17.23 13.00 -4.42
C ALA A 65 17.00 13.48 -5.86
N THR A 66 16.90 12.54 -6.81
CA THR A 66 16.82 12.87 -8.24
C THR A 66 15.46 12.60 -8.88
N GLY A 67 14.59 11.81 -8.25
CA GLY A 67 13.33 11.35 -8.84
C GLY A 67 13.51 10.32 -9.96
N GLN A 68 14.74 9.82 -10.18
CA GLN A 68 15.03 8.89 -11.26
C GLN A 68 14.90 7.43 -10.83
N ALA A 69 14.31 6.60 -11.69
CA ALA A 69 14.32 5.15 -11.52
C ALA A 69 15.76 4.62 -11.63
N VAL A 70 16.21 3.87 -10.62
CA VAL A 70 17.57 3.31 -10.54
C VAL A 70 17.59 1.79 -10.66
N LYS A 71 16.46 1.12 -10.42
CA LYS A 71 16.35 -0.35 -10.54
C LYS A 71 14.90 -0.80 -10.69
N THR A 72 14.68 -1.94 -11.33
CA THR A 72 13.37 -2.59 -11.42
C THR A 72 13.46 -4.07 -11.10
N TYR A 73 12.39 -4.63 -10.56
CA TYR A 73 12.23 -6.06 -10.31
C TYR A 73 10.86 -6.52 -10.81
N ASP A 74 10.86 -7.37 -11.82
CA ASP A 74 9.62 -7.87 -12.42
C ASP A 74 9.06 -9.03 -11.59
N ALA A 75 7.74 -9.16 -11.57
CA ALA A 75 7.05 -10.33 -11.07
C ALA A 75 7.44 -11.59 -11.88
N VAL A 76 7.29 -12.77 -11.28
CA VAL A 76 7.60 -14.06 -11.95
C VAL A 76 6.78 -14.26 -13.23
N ASP A 77 5.51 -13.87 -13.22
CA ASP A 77 4.62 -13.91 -14.39
C ASP A 77 4.02 -12.53 -14.66
N PRO A 78 4.74 -11.64 -15.40
CA PRO A 78 4.31 -10.26 -15.60
C PRO A 78 2.93 -10.10 -16.24
N LYS A 79 2.44 -11.11 -16.97
CA LYS A 79 1.13 -11.07 -17.64
C LYS A 79 -0.04 -11.30 -16.69
N LYS A 80 0.19 -12.01 -15.58
CA LYS A 80 -0.82 -12.25 -14.54
C LYS A 80 -0.71 -11.26 -13.38
N ALA A 81 0.48 -10.70 -13.20
CA ALA A 81 0.80 -9.87 -12.07
C ALA A 81 -0.05 -8.60 -11.99
N PHE A 82 -0.39 -8.25 -10.77
CA PHE A 82 -0.93 -6.94 -10.41
C PHE A 82 -0.36 -6.54 -9.06
N LEU A 83 0.89 -6.07 -9.10
CA LEU A 83 1.57 -5.57 -7.92
C LEU A 83 0.84 -4.33 -7.42
N ASN A 84 0.39 -4.37 -6.17
CA ASN A 84 -0.54 -3.37 -5.65
C ASN A 84 0.12 -2.53 -4.56
N ASP A 85 0.52 -3.13 -3.45
CA ASP A 85 1.05 -2.39 -2.30
C ASP A 85 2.50 -2.77 -1.95
N VAL A 86 3.21 -1.85 -1.30
CA VAL A 86 4.60 -1.97 -0.83
C VAL A 86 4.70 -1.59 0.64
N THR A 87 5.35 -2.45 1.43
CA THR A 87 5.81 -2.06 2.77
C THR A 87 7.30 -2.31 2.93
N VAL A 88 7.98 -1.44 3.68
CA VAL A 88 9.42 -1.58 3.96
C VAL A 88 9.64 -1.73 5.46
N ALA A 89 10.23 -2.86 5.85
CA ALA A 89 10.62 -3.13 7.22
C ALA A 89 11.79 -2.23 7.65
N LYS A 90 12.01 -2.14 8.97
CA LYS A 90 13.09 -1.30 9.55
C LYS A 90 14.49 -1.69 9.06
N ASP A 91 14.71 -2.96 8.71
CA ASP A 91 15.99 -3.45 8.19
C ASP A 91 16.16 -3.21 6.68
N GLY A 92 15.16 -2.62 6.00
CA GLY A 92 15.16 -2.39 4.56
C GLY A 92 14.57 -3.53 3.73
N THR A 93 14.10 -4.61 4.36
CA THR A 93 13.35 -5.67 3.66
C THR A 93 12.04 -5.10 3.11
N VAL A 94 11.79 -5.26 1.81
CA VAL A 94 10.57 -4.81 1.16
C VAL A 94 9.65 -5.99 0.91
N TYR A 95 8.37 -5.84 1.21
CA TYR A 95 7.32 -6.80 0.84
C TYR A 95 6.35 -6.15 -0.13
N VAL A 96 5.90 -6.92 -1.12
CA VAL A 96 5.03 -6.42 -2.19
C VAL A 96 3.90 -7.40 -2.42
N SER A 97 2.66 -6.92 -2.47
CA SER A 97 1.49 -7.75 -2.77
C SER A 97 1.23 -7.86 -4.26
N ASP A 98 0.78 -9.03 -4.71
CA ASP A 98 0.19 -9.25 -6.02
C ASP A 98 -1.29 -9.63 -5.86
N SER A 99 -2.18 -8.68 -6.12
CA SER A 99 -3.62 -8.85 -5.86
C SER A 99 -4.33 -9.75 -6.86
N ARG A 100 -3.70 -10.12 -7.97
CA ARG A 100 -4.31 -10.99 -8.99
C ARG A 100 -3.77 -12.40 -8.96
N ASP A 101 -2.51 -12.58 -8.61
CA ASP A 101 -1.85 -13.89 -8.68
C ASP A 101 -1.66 -14.55 -7.30
N ASN A 102 -2.24 -13.98 -6.23
CA ASN A 102 -2.18 -14.50 -4.86
C ASN A 102 -0.75 -14.72 -4.38
N LYS A 103 0.11 -13.71 -4.58
CA LYS A 103 1.53 -13.76 -4.22
C LYS A 103 1.91 -12.59 -3.34
N ILE A 104 2.91 -12.83 -2.49
CA ILE A 104 3.68 -11.81 -1.80
C ILE A 104 5.13 -12.00 -2.20
N TYR A 105 5.73 -10.95 -2.73
CA TYR A 105 7.14 -10.90 -3.05
C TYR A 105 7.94 -10.27 -1.91
N ARG A 106 9.24 -10.57 -1.86
CA ARG A 106 10.19 -9.98 -0.93
C ARG A 106 11.47 -9.57 -1.64
N LEU A 107 11.88 -8.33 -1.43
CA LEU A 107 13.22 -7.83 -1.77
C LEU A 107 14.04 -7.69 -0.49
N LYS A 108 15.17 -8.38 -0.42
CA LYS A 108 16.14 -8.24 0.67
C LYS A 108 17.56 -8.32 0.11
N ASP A 109 18.40 -7.35 0.43
CA ASP A 109 19.79 -7.29 -0.03
C ASP A 109 19.90 -7.51 -1.55
N ASP A 110 19.10 -6.75 -2.32
CA ASP A 110 18.96 -6.84 -3.78
C ASP A 110 18.49 -8.20 -4.34
N THR A 111 18.11 -9.13 -3.47
CA THR A 111 17.56 -10.44 -3.84
C THR A 111 16.03 -10.38 -3.87
N TRP A 112 15.45 -10.46 -5.06
CA TRP A 112 14.01 -10.49 -5.29
C TRP A 112 13.50 -11.93 -5.31
N THR A 113 12.54 -12.23 -4.44
CA THR A 113 12.03 -13.59 -4.25
C THR A 113 10.51 -13.63 -4.17
N LEU A 114 9.91 -14.69 -4.70
CA LEU A 114 8.56 -15.08 -4.34
C LEU A 114 8.59 -15.59 -2.90
N TRP A 115 8.02 -14.83 -1.97
CA TRP A 115 8.13 -15.13 -0.54
C TRP A 115 6.98 -15.98 -0.04
N MET A 116 5.75 -15.71 -0.48
CA MET A 116 4.57 -16.48 -0.13
C MET A 116 3.61 -16.52 -1.31
N GLU A 117 2.95 -17.64 -1.52
CA GLU A 117 1.92 -17.80 -2.54
C GLU A 117 0.81 -18.74 -2.06
N GLY A 118 -0.34 -18.68 -2.73
CA GLY A 118 -1.42 -19.64 -2.58
C GLY A 118 -2.77 -19.00 -2.26
N GLU A 119 -3.82 -19.80 -2.44
CA GLU A 119 -5.21 -19.34 -2.33
C GLU A 119 -5.57 -18.77 -0.96
N GLN A 120 -4.83 -19.12 0.09
CA GLN A 120 -5.01 -18.56 1.43
C GLN A 120 -4.80 -17.04 1.50
N LEU A 121 -3.99 -16.48 0.59
CA LEU A 121 -3.80 -15.03 0.47
C LEU A 121 -5.04 -14.32 -0.13
N ASN A 122 -5.73 -15.01 -1.06
CA ASN A 122 -7.01 -14.62 -1.67
C ASN A 122 -7.12 -13.13 -2.03
N LYS A 123 -6.48 -12.70 -3.11
CA LYS A 123 -6.34 -11.29 -3.52
C LYS A 123 -5.71 -10.40 -2.43
N PRO A 124 -4.45 -10.67 -2.03
CA PRO A 124 -3.75 -9.82 -1.09
C PRO A 124 -3.60 -8.42 -1.67
N ASN A 125 -3.83 -7.38 -0.87
CA ASN A 125 -3.74 -5.99 -1.28
C ASN A 125 -2.82 -5.23 -0.35
N GLY A 126 -3.32 -4.49 0.66
CA GLY A 126 -2.44 -3.79 1.58
C GLY A 126 -1.49 -4.71 2.34
N VAL A 127 -0.27 -4.23 2.57
CA VAL A 127 0.76 -4.92 3.34
C VAL A 127 1.39 -3.96 4.34
N LEU A 128 1.70 -4.44 5.55
CA LEU A 128 2.40 -3.63 6.56
C LEU A 128 3.39 -4.48 7.35
N ALA A 129 4.68 -4.16 7.28
CA ALA A 129 5.70 -4.78 8.11
C ALA A 129 5.61 -4.23 9.55
N VAL A 130 5.44 -5.12 10.53
CA VAL A 130 5.29 -4.80 11.95
C VAL A 130 6.40 -5.47 12.75
N GLY A 131 7.32 -4.67 13.28
CA GLY A 131 8.48 -5.21 13.98
C GLY A 131 9.42 -5.98 13.03
N LYS A 132 10.01 -7.08 13.52
CA LYS A 132 10.91 -7.94 12.73
C LYS A 132 10.21 -9.18 12.17
N ASP A 133 9.16 -9.64 12.85
CA ASP A 133 8.67 -11.01 12.69
C ASP A 133 7.22 -11.07 12.20
N LYS A 134 6.59 -9.92 11.89
CA LYS A 134 5.18 -9.87 11.50
C LYS A 134 4.96 -9.05 10.24
N LEU A 135 4.19 -9.62 9.30
CA LEU A 135 3.66 -8.93 8.14
C LEU A 135 2.12 -8.94 8.24
N MET A 136 1.51 -7.76 8.24
CA MET A 136 0.07 -7.63 8.12
C MET A 136 -0.32 -7.66 6.64
N ILE A 137 -1.43 -8.31 6.31
CA ILE A 137 -1.97 -8.42 4.96
C ILE A 137 -3.46 -8.14 5.00
N GLY A 138 -3.89 -7.22 4.14
CA GLY A 138 -5.28 -6.96 3.80
C GLY A 138 -5.65 -7.78 2.56
N SER A 139 -6.88 -8.28 2.52
CA SER A 139 -7.40 -8.98 1.34
C SER A 139 -8.69 -8.36 0.87
N THR A 140 -8.75 -8.07 -0.44
CA THR A 140 -9.93 -7.46 -1.09
C THR A 140 -11.09 -8.43 -1.27
N LYS A 141 -10.84 -9.76 -1.20
CA LYS A 141 -11.90 -10.77 -1.32
C LYS A 141 -12.27 -11.43 0.01
N THR A 142 -11.30 -11.65 0.89
CA THR A 142 -11.57 -12.18 2.22
C THR A 142 -12.18 -11.11 3.12
N GLY A 143 -11.81 -9.83 2.94
CA GLY A 143 -12.37 -8.77 3.77
C GLY A 143 -11.85 -8.79 5.22
N ALA A 144 -10.58 -9.13 5.38
CA ALA A 144 -9.95 -9.28 6.69
C ALA A 144 -8.55 -8.66 6.75
N LEU A 145 -8.20 -8.21 7.94
CA LEU A 145 -6.84 -7.92 8.37
C LEU A 145 -6.24 -9.19 8.96
N ARG A 146 -5.17 -9.69 8.35
CA ARG A 146 -4.48 -10.91 8.76
C ARG A 146 -3.04 -10.61 9.13
N ALA A 147 -2.52 -11.31 10.13
CA ALA A 147 -1.10 -11.29 10.47
C ALA A 147 -0.44 -12.57 9.97
N VAL A 148 0.75 -12.42 9.39
CA VAL A 148 1.63 -13.51 8.99
C VAL A 148 2.91 -13.44 9.79
N ASP A 149 3.29 -14.54 10.42
CA ASP A 149 4.61 -14.71 11.02
C ASP A 149 5.67 -14.85 9.92
N VAL A 150 6.70 -14.01 9.95
CA VAL A 150 7.67 -13.89 8.85
C VAL A 150 8.53 -15.14 8.68
N ALA A 151 8.82 -15.85 9.78
CA ALA A 151 9.71 -17.01 9.78
C ALA A 151 8.97 -18.28 9.35
N THR A 152 7.79 -18.52 9.95
CA THR A 152 7.00 -19.73 9.76
C THR A 152 5.98 -19.61 8.63
N LYS A 153 5.66 -18.39 8.20
CA LYS A 153 4.58 -18.05 7.25
C LYS A 153 3.19 -18.46 7.74
N THR A 154 3.04 -18.71 9.04
CA THR A 154 1.74 -19.00 9.67
C THR A 154 0.88 -17.74 9.62
N MET A 155 -0.38 -17.88 9.20
CA MET A 155 -1.31 -16.76 9.03
C MET A 155 -2.48 -16.88 9.99
N MET A 156 -2.85 -15.78 10.64
CA MET A 156 -4.02 -15.67 11.52
C MET A 156 -4.85 -14.43 11.18
N THR A 157 -6.16 -14.54 11.31
CA THR A 157 -7.06 -13.38 11.23
C THR A 157 -6.99 -12.58 12.52
N ILE A 158 -6.81 -11.26 12.40
CA ILE A 158 -6.83 -10.32 13.51
C ILE A 158 -8.20 -9.66 13.62
N ALA A 159 -8.75 -9.22 12.48
CA ALA A 159 -10.10 -8.69 12.38
C ALA A 159 -10.68 -9.02 11.00
N ASP A 160 -11.99 -9.23 10.93
CA ASP A 160 -12.74 -9.50 9.70
C ASP A 160 -13.90 -8.50 9.55
N GLY A 161 -14.78 -8.75 8.57
CA GLY A 161 -15.96 -7.93 8.31
C GLY A 161 -15.63 -6.54 7.74
N MET A 162 -14.46 -6.40 7.14
CA MET A 162 -14.23 -5.40 6.08
C MET A 162 -14.71 -6.06 4.77
N ALA A 163 -15.24 -5.34 3.80
CA ALA A 163 -15.68 -5.96 2.54
C ALA A 163 -14.50 -6.11 1.57
N ALA A 164 -13.79 -5.02 1.28
CA ALA A 164 -12.67 -5.00 0.35
C ALA A 164 -11.44 -4.31 0.98
N THR A 165 -10.81 -4.98 1.95
CA THR A 165 -9.61 -4.47 2.66
C THR A 165 -8.55 -4.01 1.66
N ASP A 166 -8.18 -2.74 1.75
CA ASP A 166 -7.22 -2.09 0.87
C ASP A 166 -5.95 -1.74 1.65
N GLY A 167 -5.75 -0.48 2.06
CA GLY A 167 -4.56 -0.01 2.74
C GLY A 167 -4.50 -0.32 4.24
N ILE A 168 -3.28 -0.47 4.77
CA ILE A 168 -3.01 -0.73 6.19
C ILE A 168 -1.85 0.15 6.66
N VAL A 169 -2.09 0.98 7.67
CA VAL A 169 -1.03 1.76 8.33
C VAL A 169 -1.09 1.64 9.84
N SER A 170 0.08 1.71 10.49
CA SER A 170 0.15 1.69 11.95
C SER A 170 -0.40 2.98 12.54
N ASP A 171 -1.10 2.88 13.67
CA ASP A 171 -1.50 4.04 14.47
C ASP A 171 -0.35 4.65 15.30
N GLY A 172 0.86 4.12 15.17
CA GLY A 172 2.05 4.50 15.95
C GLY A 172 2.12 3.87 17.34
N LYS A 173 1.16 3.01 17.69
CA LYS A 173 1.10 2.23 18.93
C LYS A 173 1.00 0.75 18.56
N ALA A 174 -0.02 0.07 19.08
CA ALA A 174 -0.28 -1.35 18.84
C ALA A 174 -1.57 -1.57 18.03
N GLY A 175 -2.01 -0.57 17.25
CA GLY A 175 -3.19 -0.66 16.39
C GLY A 175 -2.90 -0.24 14.95
N TYR A 176 -3.96 -0.27 14.14
CA TYR A 176 -3.89 -0.07 12.70
C TYR A 176 -5.08 0.78 12.24
N PHE A 177 -4.84 1.67 11.28
CA PHE A 177 -5.90 2.15 10.41
C PHE A 177 -5.95 1.24 9.19
N VAL A 178 -7.16 0.85 8.80
CA VAL A 178 -7.40 -0.05 7.67
C VAL A 178 -8.49 0.52 6.80
N SER A 179 -8.21 0.72 5.51
CA SER A 179 -9.23 1.14 4.55
C SER A 179 -9.92 -0.06 3.91
N ASP A 180 -11.17 0.17 3.53
CA ASP A 180 -11.94 -0.68 2.63
C ASP A 180 -12.19 0.13 1.36
N TRP A 181 -11.78 -0.42 0.22
CA TRP A 181 -11.85 0.25 -1.08
C TRP A 181 -13.24 0.83 -1.40
N ASN A 182 -14.31 0.25 -0.84
CA ASN A 182 -15.67 0.73 -1.05
C ASN A 182 -15.97 2.09 -0.38
N GLY A 183 -15.09 2.62 0.47
CA GLY A 183 -15.24 3.93 1.12
C GLY A 183 -15.36 3.88 2.64
N GLN A 184 -14.94 2.80 3.28
CA GLN A 184 -14.93 2.72 4.75
C GLN A 184 -13.50 2.80 5.26
N VAL A 185 -13.33 3.32 6.47
CA VAL A 185 -12.07 3.27 7.20
C VAL A 185 -12.35 2.80 8.61
N PHE A 186 -11.50 1.91 9.10
CA PHE A 186 -11.58 1.32 10.43
C PHE A 186 -10.30 1.60 11.21
N HIS A 187 -10.43 1.70 12.53
CA HIS A 187 -9.33 1.46 13.46
C HIS A 187 -9.46 0.03 13.99
N VAL A 188 -8.34 -0.68 14.04
CA VAL A 188 -8.25 -2.05 14.53
C VAL A 188 -7.15 -2.10 15.59
N THR A 189 -7.48 -2.52 16.81
CA THR A 189 -6.48 -2.72 17.86
C THR A 189 -5.66 -3.98 17.60
N GLY A 190 -4.49 -4.11 18.23
CA GLY A 190 -3.67 -5.32 18.12
C GLY A 190 -4.34 -6.59 18.65
N GLY A 191 -5.38 -6.44 19.49
CA GLY A 191 -6.24 -7.52 19.97
C GLY A 191 -7.39 -7.88 19.01
N GLY A 192 -7.58 -7.12 17.92
CA GLY A 192 -8.61 -7.38 16.93
C GLY A 192 -9.92 -6.61 17.12
N GLU A 193 -10.02 -5.74 18.14
CA GLU A 193 -11.19 -4.88 18.30
C GLU A 193 -11.24 -3.88 17.14
N LYS A 194 -12.36 -3.85 16.43
CA LYS A 194 -12.55 -3.04 15.23
C LYS A 194 -13.60 -1.95 15.47
N GLN A 195 -13.25 -0.71 15.16
CA GLN A 195 -14.15 0.43 15.17
C GLN A 195 -14.20 1.05 13.77
N GLN A 196 -15.40 1.30 13.24
CA GLN A 196 -15.55 2.09 12.02
C GLN A 196 -15.39 3.57 12.32
N LEU A 197 -14.50 4.24 11.58
CA LEU A 197 -14.22 5.68 11.70
C LEU A 197 -14.85 6.50 10.58
N LEU A 198 -14.98 5.94 9.39
CA LEU A 198 -15.50 6.61 8.20
C LEU A 198 -16.41 5.68 7.39
N ASP A 199 -17.47 6.24 6.82
CA ASP A 199 -18.28 5.61 5.77
C ASP A 199 -18.64 6.64 4.69
N THR A 200 -18.11 6.45 3.48
CA THR A 200 -18.42 7.28 2.32
C THR A 200 -19.09 6.50 1.20
N ARG A 201 -19.61 5.30 1.50
CA ARG A 201 -20.27 4.44 0.50
C ARG A 201 -21.50 5.09 -0.11
N GLU A 202 -22.33 5.76 0.70
CA GLU A 202 -23.50 6.50 0.19
C GLU A 202 -23.10 7.61 -0.79
N ALA A 203 -21.98 8.28 -0.51
CA ALA A 203 -21.41 9.30 -1.39
C ALA A 203 -20.66 8.72 -2.61
N LYS A 204 -20.51 7.37 -2.69
CA LYS A 204 -19.76 6.66 -3.73
C LYS A 204 -18.31 7.14 -3.86
N VAL A 205 -17.69 7.46 -2.72
CA VAL A 205 -16.30 7.89 -2.65
C VAL A 205 -15.48 6.72 -2.10
N ASN A 206 -14.51 6.25 -2.87
CA ASN A 206 -13.62 5.16 -2.46
C ASN A 206 -12.67 5.62 -1.34
N ALA A 207 -12.16 4.65 -0.57
CA ALA A 207 -11.04 4.84 0.34
C ALA A 207 -9.92 3.89 -0.09
N ALA A 208 -8.97 4.41 -0.87
CA ALA A 208 -7.84 3.63 -1.39
C ALA A 208 -6.78 3.38 -0.30
N ASP A 209 -5.55 3.06 -0.70
CA ASP A 209 -4.41 2.98 0.22
C ASP A 209 -4.17 4.29 0.98
N ILE A 210 -3.86 4.20 2.27
CA ILE A 210 -3.94 5.31 3.24
C ILE A 210 -2.58 5.61 3.88
N GLU A 211 -2.41 6.82 4.41
CA GLU A 211 -1.21 7.20 5.17
C GLU A 211 -1.59 7.90 6.50
N TYR A 212 -0.86 7.61 7.57
CA TYR A 212 -1.08 8.22 8.88
C TYR A 212 0.17 8.96 9.39
N VAL A 213 0.09 10.29 9.40
CA VAL A 213 1.14 11.16 9.93
C VAL A 213 0.94 11.34 11.43
N ALA A 214 1.43 10.38 12.21
CA ALA A 214 1.21 10.30 13.67
C ALA A 214 1.51 11.59 14.44
N LYS A 215 2.61 12.29 14.12
CA LYS A 215 2.99 13.56 14.76
C LYS A 215 1.95 14.69 14.59
N LYS A 216 1.08 14.59 13.58
CA LYS A 216 0.00 15.54 13.31
C LYS A 216 -1.39 14.96 13.56
N LYS A 217 -1.48 13.68 13.96
CA LYS A 217 -2.71 12.88 13.98
C LYS A 217 -3.52 13.01 12.68
N LEU A 218 -2.82 13.02 11.55
CA LEU A 218 -3.43 13.27 10.24
C LEU A 218 -3.52 11.97 9.46
N LEU A 219 -4.74 11.52 9.19
CA LEU A 219 -5.02 10.38 8.30
C LEU A 219 -5.35 10.90 6.90
N VAL A 220 -4.59 10.50 5.90
CA VAL A 220 -4.78 10.89 4.50
C VAL A 220 -5.39 9.71 3.74
N VAL A 221 -6.52 9.97 3.08
CA VAL A 221 -7.32 8.99 2.37
C VAL A 221 -7.53 9.46 0.92
N PRO A 222 -6.87 8.83 -0.07
CA PRO A 222 -7.14 9.06 -1.47
C PRO A 222 -8.49 8.49 -1.89
N THR A 223 -9.21 9.22 -2.75
CA THR A 223 -10.58 8.89 -3.18
C THR A 223 -10.67 8.07 -4.47
N PHE A 224 -9.54 7.47 -4.90
CA PHE A 224 -9.32 6.77 -6.17
C PHE A 224 -9.91 7.46 -7.41
N PHE A 225 -11.21 7.27 -7.71
CA PHE A 225 -11.90 7.92 -8.83
C PHE A 225 -12.27 9.38 -8.58
N GLY A 226 -12.26 9.83 -7.32
CA GLY A 226 -12.54 11.23 -6.98
C GLY A 226 -11.38 12.19 -7.27
N ASN A 227 -10.20 11.68 -7.64
CA ASN A 227 -8.98 12.45 -7.93
C ASN A 227 -8.62 13.47 -6.82
N LYS A 228 -8.83 13.06 -5.56
CA LYS A 228 -8.57 13.90 -4.38
C LYS A 228 -7.86 13.11 -3.29
N LEU A 229 -6.99 13.81 -2.57
CA LEU A 229 -6.50 13.44 -1.25
C LEU A 229 -7.38 14.14 -0.21
N VAL A 230 -8.02 13.37 0.67
CA VAL A 230 -8.80 13.91 1.77
C VAL A 230 -8.06 13.63 3.06
N ALA A 231 -7.88 14.64 3.91
CA ALA A 231 -7.18 14.48 5.17
C ALA A 231 -8.13 14.68 6.35
N TYR A 232 -8.07 13.74 7.30
CA TYR A 232 -8.86 13.73 8.52
C TYR A 232 -7.94 13.89 9.72
N ARG A 233 -8.40 14.57 10.76
CA ARG A 233 -7.74 14.54 12.06
C ARG A 233 -8.34 13.40 12.87
N VAL A 234 -7.48 12.52 13.38
CA VAL A 234 -7.88 11.47 14.32
C VAL A 234 -7.73 12.04 15.73
N GLU A 235 -8.76 11.95 16.57
CA GLU A 235 -8.73 12.49 17.94
C GLU A 235 -8.41 11.42 18.97
#